data_AF-G3E4R5-F1
#
_entry.id   AF-G3E4R5-F1
#
_cell.length_a   1.000
_cell.length_b   1.000
_cell.length_c   1.000
_cell.angle_alpha   90.00
_cell.angle_beta   90.00
_cell.angle_gamma   90.00
#
_symmetry.space_group_name_H-M   'P 1'
#
loop_
_entity.id
_entity.type
_entity.pdbx_description
1 polymer ?
#
loop_
_entity_poly.entity_id
_entity_poly.type
_entity_poly.pdbx_seq_one_letter_code
_entity_poly.pdbx_strand_id
1 'polypeptide(L)'
;LCYDVIQKPYLKYFKFSPEGEKSPDVEIPLPQPTMMHDFAITEKFVVIPDQQVVFKLPEMIRGGSPVIYDKEKTSRFGILDKNATDANAIKWIEAPDCFCFHLWNAWEEPETNEIVVIGSCMTPPDSIFNECEENLKSVLSEIRLNLSTGKSTRRPIITETEQVNLEAGMVNRNQLGRKTQFAYLALAEPWPKVSGFAKVDLFTGEIRKYIYGEQRYGGEP
;
A
#
# COMPACT_ATOMS: atom_id res chain seq x y z
N LEU A 1 2.14 -6.16 10.99
CA LEU A 1 1.37 -5.12 11.72
C LEU A 1 0.07 -5.74 12.21
N CYS A 2 -0.50 -5.24 13.30
CA CYS A 2 -1.81 -5.66 13.81
C CYS A 2 -2.56 -4.40 14.26
N TYR A 3 -3.82 -4.24 13.84
CA TYR A 3 -4.65 -3.11 14.26
C TYR A 3 -5.86 -3.58 15.08
N ASP A 4 -6.28 -2.78 16.05
CA ASP A 4 -7.49 -2.95 16.86
C ASP A 4 -8.41 -1.77 16.58
N VAL A 5 -9.69 -2.04 16.30
CA VAL A 5 -10.67 -1.01 15.91
C VAL A 5 -11.47 -0.44 17.09
N ILE A 6 -11.25 -0.98 18.29
CA ILE A 6 -11.99 -0.66 19.51
C ILE A 6 -11.06 -0.05 20.56
N GLN A 7 -9.94 -0.71 20.88
CA GLN A 7 -9.07 -0.34 21.98
C GLN A 7 -7.78 0.33 21.51
N LYS A 8 -7.34 1.34 22.25
CA LYS A 8 -6.00 1.93 22.06
C LYS A 8 -4.93 1.04 22.72
N PRO A 9 -3.72 0.94 22.15
CA PRO A 9 -3.32 1.52 20.85
C PRO A 9 -3.96 0.78 19.66
N TYR A 10 -4.42 1.55 18.67
CA TYR A 10 -5.09 0.98 17.49
C TYR A 10 -4.14 0.27 16.54
N LEU A 11 -2.82 0.41 16.68
CA LEU A 11 -1.84 -0.22 15.81
C LEU A 11 -0.63 -0.71 16.62
N LYS A 12 -0.17 -1.92 16.28
CA LYS A 12 1.04 -2.54 16.84
C LYS A 12 1.93 -3.09 15.72
N TYR A 13 3.23 -2.95 15.91
CA TYR A 13 4.25 -3.63 15.12
C TYR A 13 4.97 -4.67 15.97
N PHE A 14 5.21 -5.84 15.40
CA PHE A 14 6.04 -6.89 15.96
C PHE A 14 6.60 -7.73 14.82
N LYS A 15 7.65 -8.49 15.10
CA LYS A 15 8.27 -9.42 14.17
C LYS A 15 8.52 -10.76 14.83
N PHE A 16 8.76 -11.77 14.02
CA PHE A 16 9.19 -13.09 14.47
C PHE A 16 10.60 -13.36 13.98
N SER A 17 11.42 -14.00 14.81
CA SER A 17 12.70 -14.57 14.38
C SER A 17 12.48 -15.83 13.53
N PRO A 18 13.51 -16.31 12.80
CA PRO A 18 13.45 -17.61 12.13
C PRO A 18 13.12 -18.79 13.05
N GLU A 19 13.44 -18.67 14.35
CA GLU A 19 13.16 -19.65 15.39
C GLU A 19 11.72 -19.55 15.93
N GLY A 20 10.94 -18.58 15.46
CA GLY A 20 9.55 -18.37 15.87
C GLY A 20 9.39 -17.50 17.12
N GLU A 21 10.46 -16.83 17.58
CA GLU A 21 10.38 -15.96 18.75
C GLU A 21 9.77 -14.61 18.37
N LYS A 22 8.68 -14.24 19.07
CA LYS A 22 8.02 -12.95 18.87
C LYS A 22 8.81 -11.83 19.56
N SER A 23 9.05 -10.72 18.86
CA SER A 23 9.54 -9.50 19.49
C SER A 23 8.51 -8.91 20.47
N PRO A 24 8.93 -8.03 21.40
CA PRO A 24 8.00 -7.13 22.08
C PRO A 24 7.14 -6.35 21.08
N ASP A 25 5.93 -6.00 21.49
CA ASP A 25 5.04 -5.16 20.70
C ASP A 25 5.54 -3.71 20.75
N VAL A 26 5.67 -3.09 19.57
CA VAL A 26 5.85 -1.66 19.41
C VAL A 26 4.47 -1.05 19.19
N GLU A 27 3.97 -0.35 20.20
CA GLU A 27 2.69 0.34 20.12
C GLU A 27 2.82 1.62 19.30
N ILE A 28 1.95 1.79 18.30
CA ILE A 28 1.96 2.93 17.38
C ILE A 28 0.66 3.72 17.59
N PRO A 29 0.69 4.83 18.34
CA PRO A 29 -0.52 5.61 18.60
C PRO A 29 -1.06 6.26 17.32
N LEU A 30 -2.31 5.94 16.98
CA LEU A 30 -3.06 6.61 15.92
C LEU A 30 -4.22 7.40 16.52
N PRO A 31 -4.60 8.55 15.92
CA PRO A 31 -5.70 9.36 16.42
C PRO A 31 -7.06 8.64 16.28
N GLN A 32 -7.22 7.82 15.25
CA GLN A 32 -8.42 7.06 14.95
C GLN A 32 -8.06 5.68 14.37
N PRO A 33 -8.96 4.69 14.44
CA PRO A 33 -8.71 3.36 13.87
C PRO A 33 -8.72 3.43 12.35
N THR A 34 -7.54 3.31 11.75
CA THR A 34 -7.33 3.33 10.29
C THR A 34 -7.29 1.90 9.76
N MET A 35 -7.92 1.66 8.61
CA MET A 35 -7.81 0.39 7.90
C MET A 35 -6.42 0.27 7.27
N MET A 36 -5.68 -0.76 7.65
CA MET A 36 -4.36 -1.06 7.12
C MET A 36 -4.34 -2.50 6.59
N HIS A 37 -4.69 -2.65 5.32
CA HIS A 37 -4.67 -3.94 4.63
C HIS A 37 -3.25 -4.45 4.45
N ASP A 38 -2.33 -3.56 4.09
CA ASP A 38 -0.96 -3.91 3.74
C ASP A 38 0.06 -2.90 4.30
N PHE A 39 1.33 -3.25 4.26
CA PHE A 39 2.46 -2.39 4.61
C PHE A 39 3.72 -2.85 3.89
N ALA A 40 4.71 -1.97 3.76
CA ALA A 40 5.97 -2.33 3.11
C ALA A 40 7.13 -2.40 4.09
N ILE A 41 8.20 -3.06 3.67
CA ILE A 41 9.47 -3.14 4.39
C ILE A 41 10.60 -2.66 3.47
N THR A 42 11.67 -2.18 4.06
CA THR A 42 12.97 -1.92 3.41
C THR A 42 14.06 -2.71 4.14
N GLU A 43 15.32 -2.51 3.76
CA GLU A 43 16.45 -3.09 4.49
C GLU A 43 16.47 -2.68 5.97
N LYS A 44 16.09 -1.45 6.32
CA LYS A 44 16.14 -0.93 7.70
C LYS A 44 14.78 -0.53 8.27
N PHE A 45 13.81 -0.21 7.43
CA PHE A 45 12.57 0.41 7.87
C PHE A 45 11.34 -0.44 7.59
N VAL A 46 10.30 -0.17 8.36
CA VAL A 46 8.91 -0.56 8.12
C VAL A 46 8.19 0.70 7.66
N VAL A 47 7.42 0.57 6.57
CA VAL A 47 6.67 1.65 5.93
C VAL A 47 5.19 1.42 6.19
N ILE A 48 4.59 2.27 7.01
CA ILE A 48 3.23 2.12 7.54
C ILE A 48 2.29 3.08 6.82
N PRO A 49 1.32 2.61 6.02
CA PRO A 49 0.38 3.49 5.34
C PRO A 49 -0.79 3.88 6.26
N ASP A 50 -0.77 5.08 6.82
CA ASP A 50 -1.91 5.67 7.57
C ASP A 50 -2.77 6.52 6.62
N GLN A 51 -3.78 5.89 6.04
CA GLN A 51 -4.55 6.40 4.90
C GLN A 51 -5.99 6.77 5.26
N GLN A 52 -6.77 7.21 4.27
CA GLN A 52 -8.09 7.82 4.46
C GLN A 52 -9.25 6.87 4.76
N VAL A 53 -9.08 5.55 4.57
CA VAL A 53 -10.12 4.58 4.91
C VAL A 53 -10.02 4.23 6.39
N VAL A 54 -11.07 4.50 7.14
CA VAL A 54 -11.09 4.40 8.61
C VAL A 54 -12.32 3.67 9.12
N PHE A 55 -12.26 3.20 10.37
CA PHE A 55 -13.39 2.56 11.03
C PHE A 55 -14.18 3.58 11.87
N LYS A 56 -15.47 3.76 11.54
CA LYS A 56 -16.44 4.51 12.35
C LYS A 56 -17.59 3.59 12.77
N LEU A 57 -17.33 2.77 13.80
CA LEU A 57 -18.30 1.80 14.32
C LEU A 57 -19.70 2.37 14.66
N PRO A 58 -19.85 3.63 15.14
CA PRO A 58 -21.18 4.20 15.36
C PRO A 58 -22.07 4.28 14.11
N GLU A 59 -21.53 4.24 12.89
CA GLU A 59 -22.33 4.24 11.66
C GLU A 59 -23.17 2.97 11.52
N MET A 60 -22.74 1.84 12.11
CA MET A 60 -23.51 0.61 12.11
C MET A 60 -24.86 0.76 12.84
N ILE A 61 -24.91 1.60 13.87
CA ILE A 61 -26.16 1.87 14.61
C ILE A 61 -27.20 2.54 13.70
N ARG A 62 -26.74 3.29 12.70
CA ARG A 62 -27.59 3.97 11.71
C ARG A 62 -27.82 3.11 10.45
N GLY A 63 -27.35 1.86 10.43
CA GLY A 63 -27.43 0.97 9.27
C GLY A 63 -26.40 1.25 8.18
N GLY A 64 -25.41 2.10 8.44
CA GLY A 64 -24.31 2.40 7.52
C GLY A 64 -23.13 1.42 7.64
N SER A 65 -22.23 1.46 6.66
CA SER A 65 -20.96 0.73 6.72
C SER A 65 -20.06 1.27 7.84
N PRO A 66 -19.43 0.41 8.66
CA PRO A 66 -18.42 0.85 9.62
C PRO A 66 -17.10 1.28 8.95
N VAL A 67 -16.89 0.95 7.69
CA VAL A 67 -15.70 1.32 6.90
C VAL A 67 -16.06 2.52 6.04
N ILE A 68 -15.41 3.65 6.29
CA ILE A 68 -15.74 4.91 5.64
C ILE A 68 -14.49 5.57 5.08
N TYR A 69 -14.68 6.31 3.98
CA TYR A 69 -13.66 7.20 3.44
C TYR A 69 -13.74 8.57 4.12
N ASP A 70 -12.73 8.89 4.92
CA ASP A 70 -12.60 10.16 5.63
C ASP A 70 -11.82 11.17 4.78
N LYS A 71 -12.55 12.01 4.04
CA LYS A 71 -11.98 13.02 3.12
C LYS A 71 -11.13 14.07 3.83
N GLU A 72 -11.39 14.33 5.11
CA GLU A 72 -10.66 15.31 5.91
C GLU A 72 -9.32 14.77 6.44
N LYS A 73 -9.14 13.43 6.42
CA LYS A 73 -7.88 12.82 6.83
C LYS A 73 -6.85 13.00 5.70
N THR A 74 -5.67 13.49 6.04
CA THR A 74 -4.53 13.47 5.11
C THR A 74 -3.85 12.10 5.19
N SER A 75 -3.73 11.42 4.04
CA SER A 75 -2.91 10.20 3.94
C SER A 75 -1.44 10.50 4.23
N ARG A 76 -0.77 9.56 4.90
CA ARG A 76 0.65 9.69 5.27
C ARG A 76 1.30 8.33 5.45
N PHE A 77 2.62 8.30 5.34
CA PHE A 77 3.43 7.11 5.58
C PHE A 77 4.29 7.29 6.83
N GLY A 78 4.23 6.32 7.73
CA GLY A 78 5.09 6.23 8.90
C GLY A 78 6.32 5.40 8.60
N ILE A 79 7.51 5.98 8.79
CA ILE A 79 8.79 5.30 8.62
C ILE A 79 9.33 4.95 10.00
N LEU A 80 9.37 3.67 10.32
CA LEU A 80 9.80 3.13 11.61
C LEU A 80 11.02 2.23 11.42
N ASP A 81 12.06 2.35 12.25
CA ASP A 81 13.15 1.38 12.23
C ASP A 81 12.61 -0.02 12.56
N LYS A 82 12.94 -1.03 11.75
CA LYS A 82 12.43 -2.41 11.92
C LYS A 82 12.86 -3.05 13.25
N ASN A 83 13.86 -2.50 13.90
CA ASN A 83 14.40 -2.89 15.20
C ASN A 83 14.04 -1.89 16.31
N ALA A 84 13.18 -0.91 16.04
CA ALA A 84 12.69 0.01 17.07
C ALA A 84 12.06 -0.75 18.24
N THR A 85 12.29 -0.24 19.45
CA THR A 85 11.68 -0.74 20.69
C THR A 85 10.43 0.06 21.10
N ASP A 86 10.26 1.26 20.52
CA ASP A 86 9.11 2.13 20.71
C ASP A 86 8.80 2.90 19.42
N ALA A 87 7.67 3.62 19.38
CA ALA A 87 7.25 4.40 18.23
C ALA A 87 7.72 5.86 18.26
N ASN A 88 8.56 6.28 19.21
CA ASN A 88 8.91 7.70 19.39
C ASN A 88 9.71 8.26 18.21
N ALA A 89 10.50 7.41 17.57
CA ALA A 89 11.35 7.79 16.43
C ALA A 89 10.64 7.66 15.07
N ILE A 90 9.34 7.35 15.04
CA ILE A 90 8.60 7.24 13.78
C ILE A 90 8.59 8.59 13.05
N LYS A 91 8.93 8.57 11.76
CA LYS A 91 8.81 9.74 10.89
C LYS A 91 7.53 9.63 10.06
N TRP A 92 6.58 10.53 10.31
CA TRP A 92 5.37 10.64 9.51
C TRP A 92 5.60 11.60 8.34
N ILE A 93 5.37 11.13 7.12
CA ILE A 93 5.52 11.90 5.89
C ILE A 93 4.15 11.96 5.20
N GLU A 94 3.60 13.15 5.05
CA GLU A 94 2.31 13.35 4.39
C GLU A 94 2.39 13.03 2.90
N ALA A 95 1.36 12.35 2.40
CA ALA A 95 1.17 11.97 1.01
C ALA A 95 -0.31 12.19 0.64
N PRO A 96 -0.70 13.44 0.35
CA PRO A 96 -2.10 13.78 0.05
C PRO A 96 -2.59 13.02 -1.20
N ASP A 97 -3.90 12.74 -1.23
CA ASP A 97 -4.58 12.04 -2.34
C ASP A 97 -3.95 10.69 -2.71
N CYS A 98 -3.41 10.00 -1.70
CA CYS A 98 -2.77 8.70 -1.85
C CYS A 98 -3.52 7.66 -1.03
N PHE A 99 -4.21 6.75 -1.70
CA PHE A 99 -4.72 5.53 -1.09
C PHE A 99 -4.25 4.34 -1.92
N CYS A 100 -3.45 3.46 -1.35
CA CYS A 100 -2.99 2.24 -1.99
C CYS A 100 -3.43 1.06 -1.14
N PHE A 101 -4.14 0.12 -1.77
CA PHE A 101 -4.65 -1.05 -1.06
C PHE A 101 -3.51 -2.04 -0.80
N HIS A 102 -2.68 -2.29 -1.82
CA HIS A 102 -1.46 -3.08 -1.72
C HIS A 102 -0.20 -2.25 -1.96
N LEU A 103 0.88 -2.60 -1.25
CA LEU A 103 2.22 -2.07 -1.42
C LEU A 103 3.15 -3.20 -1.85
N TRP A 104 3.56 -3.19 -3.12
CA TRP A 104 4.28 -4.30 -3.76
C TRP A 104 5.71 -4.44 -3.28
N ASN A 105 6.41 -3.33 -3.09
CA ASN A 105 7.77 -3.32 -2.56
C ASN A 105 8.13 -1.91 -2.07
N ALA A 106 9.17 -1.82 -1.24
CA ALA A 106 9.81 -0.55 -0.92
C ALA A 106 11.33 -0.75 -0.80
N TRP A 107 12.09 0.32 -0.98
CA TRP A 107 13.54 0.31 -0.79
C TRP A 107 14.07 1.69 -0.40
N GLU A 108 15.29 1.71 0.12
CA GLU A 108 16.03 2.91 0.46
C GLU A 108 16.86 3.39 -0.74
N GLU A 109 16.88 4.71 -1.00
CA GLU A 109 17.83 5.39 -1.89
C GLU A 109 18.69 6.35 -1.04
N PRO A 110 19.86 5.89 -0.54
CA PRO A 110 20.70 6.68 0.36
C PRO A 110 21.21 7.98 -0.25
N GLU A 111 21.38 8.02 -1.58
CA GLU A 111 21.90 9.16 -2.31
C GLU A 111 20.95 10.37 -2.25
N THR A 112 19.65 10.12 -2.20
CA THR A 112 18.60 11.15 -2.09
C THR A 112 18.00 11.25 -0.68
N ASN A 113 18.35 10.31 0.20
CA ASN A 113 17.75 10.09 1.51
C ASN A 113 16.23 9.87 1.43
N GLU A 114 15.82 9.05 0.47
CA GLU A 114 14.41 8.74 0.19
C GLU A 114 14.10 7.27 0.43
N ILE A 115 12.86 7.00 0.83
CA ILE A 115 12.24 5.68 0.71
C ILE A 115 11.37 5.70 -0.54
N VAL A 116 11.63 4.77 -1.46
CA VAL A 116 10.79 4.54 -2.62
C VAL A 116 9.81 3.42 -2.29
N VAL A 117 8.53 3.67 -2.50
CA VAL A 117 7.43 2.73 -2.26
C VAL A 117 6.69 2.52 -3.58
N ILE A 118 6.51 1.27 -3.96
CA ILE A 118 5.75 0.87 -5.14
C ILE A 118 4.43 0.30 -4.67
N GLY A 119 3.32 0.92 -5.07
CA GLY A 119 1.99 0.51 -4.65
C GLY A 119 0.95 0.75 -5.74
N SER A 120 -0.15 0.04 -5.66
CA SER A 120 -1.30 0.26 -6.54
C SER A 120 -2.29 1.19 -5.85
N CYS A 121 -2.34 2.43 -6.33
CA CYS A 121 -3.07 3.48 -5.67
C CYS A 121 -4.41 3.73 -6.37
N MET A 122 -5.47 3.59 -5.60
CA MET A 122 -6.83 3.57 -6.05
C MET A 122 -7.50 4.94 -5.98
N THR A 123 -8.38 5.20 -6.94
CA THR A 123 -9.23 6.38 -6.94
C THR A 123 -10.63 6.01 -7.44
N PRO A 124 -11.69 6.32 -6.67
CA PRO A 124 -11.67 6.81 -5.29
C PRO A 124 -11.17 5.76 -4.26
N PRO A 125 -10.69 6.17 -3.07
CA PRO A 125 -10.16 5.28 -2.02
C PRO A 125 -11.13 4.21 -1.50
N ASP A 126 -12.44 4.48 -1.53
CA ASP A 126 -13.50 3.59 -1.06
C ASP A 126 -14.10 2.70 -2.15
N SER A 127 -13.56 2.69 -3.37
CA SER A 127 -14.09 1.88 -4.47
C SER A 127 -14.15 0.38 -4.21
N ILE A 128 -13.32 -0.16 -3.30
CA ILE A 128 -13.41 -1.57 -2.91
C ILE A 128 -14.64 -1.82 -2.02
N PHE A 129 -15.06 -0.82 -1.26
CA PHE A 129 -16.11 -0.94 -0.24
C PHE A 129 -17.46 -0.38 -0.69
N ASN A 130 -17.47 0.48 -1.71
CA ASN A 130 -18.66 1.00 -2.34
C ASN A 130 -18.90 0.26 -3.65
N GLU A 131 -20.10 -0.33 -3.82
CA GLU A 131 -20.54 -1.09 -5.01
C GLU A 131 -20.68 -0.23 -6.30
N CYS A 132 -20.07 0.96 -6.35
CA CYS A 132 -20.09 1.83 -7.51
C CYS A 132 -18.91 1.46 -8.43
N GLU A 133 -19.14 0.53 -9.34
CA GLU A 133 -18.15 -0.02 -10.27
C GLU A 133 -17.71 0.97 -11.36
N GLU A 134 -18.55 1.97 -11.66
CA GLU A 134 -18.27 2.97 -12.68
C GLU A 134 -17.17 3.91 -12.17
N ASN A 135 -15.93 3.74 -12.68
CA ASN A 135 -14.75 4.62 -12.55
C ASN A 135 -13.67 4.26 -11.52
N LEU A 136 -13.63 3.04 -10.96
CA LEU A 136 -12.44 2.62 -10.20
C LEU A 136 -11.20 2.64 -11.10
N LYS A 137 -10.16 3.34 -10.66
CA LYS A 137 -8.82 3.25 -11.23
C LYS A 137 -7.85 2.80 -10.16
N SER A 138 -7.18 1.67 -10.39
CA SER A 138 -6.00 1.25 -9.63
C SER A 138 -4.74 1.53 -10.46
N VAL A 139 -3.97 2.52 -10.02
CA VAL A 139 -2.80 3.05 -10.73
C VAL A 139 -1.53 2.61 -10.02
N LEU A 140 -0.73 1.78 -10.69
CA LEU A 140 0.62 1.44 -10.22
C LEU A 140 1.46 2.71 -10.14
N SER A 141 1.85 3.07 -8.92
CA SER A 141 2.49 4.34 -8.58
C SER A 141 3.82 4.12 -7.89
N GLU A 142 4.78 4.98 -8.20
CA GLU A 142 6.00 5.19 -7.40
C GLU A 142 5.74 6.36 -6.46
N ILE A 143 5.91 6.11 -5.16
CA ILE A 143 5.82 7.11 -4.10
C ILE A 143 7.21 7.27 -3.51
N ARG A 144 7.72 8.50 -3.47
CA ARG A 144 9.02 8.81 -2.87
C ARG A 144 8.81 9.60 -1.59
N LEU A 145 9.44 9.17 -0.51
CA LEU A 145 9.29 9.72 0.83
C LEU A 145 10.64 10.22 1.31
N ASN A 146 10.83 11.54 1.36
CA ASN A 146 12.12 12.13 1.70
C ASN A 146 12.29 12.29 3.22
N LEU A 147 13.27 11.58 3.79
CA LEU A 147 13.47 11.50 5.25
C LEU A 147 14.12 12.76 5.86
N SER A 148 14.71 13.62 5.03
CA SER A 148 15.30 14.91 5.45
C SER A 148 14.26 16.02 5.46
N THR A 149 13.46 16.11 4.40
CA THR A 149 12.54 17.24 4.18
C THR A 149 11.12 16.96 4.68
N GLY A 150 10.77 15.69 4.90
CA GLY A 150 9.41 15.28 5.26
C GLY A 150 8.40 15.45 4.11
N LYS A 151 8.88 15.64 2.88
CA LYS A 151 8.03 15.76 1.68
C LYS A 151 7.88 14.42 0.98
N SER A 152 6.72 14.21 0.37
CA SER A 152 6.48 13.10 -0.54
C SER A 152 6.30 13.57 -1.97
N THR A 153 6.54 12.67 -2.91
CA THR A 153 6.07 12.79 -4.29
C THR A 153 5.42 11.48 -4.72
N ARG A 154 4.51 11.56 -5.69
CA ARG A 154 3.86 10.39 -6.29
C ARG A 154 3.83 10.57 -7.79
N ARG A 155 4.13 9.51 -8.54
CA ARG A 155 3.96 9.46 -9.99
C ARG A 155 3.40 8.10 -10.43
N PRO A 156 2.58 8.04 -11.49
CA PRO A 156 2.28 6.78 -12.13
C PRO A 156 3.54 6.19 -12.77
N ILE A 157 3.67 4.86 -12.74
CA ILE A 157 4.79 4.15 -13.39
C ILE A 157 4.52 3.95 -14.88
N ILE A 158 3.27 3.65 -15.22
CA ILE A 158 2.82 3.39 -16.60
C ILE A 158 2.26 4.70 -17.17
N THR A 159 2.43 4.89 -18.48
CA THR A 159 1.88 6.04 -19.19
C THR A 159 0.34 6.01 -19.21
N GLU A 160 -0.29 7.18 -19.29
CA GLU A 160 -1.75 7.28 -19.34
C GLU A 160 -2.37 6.51 -20.50
N THR A 161 -1.67 6.42 -21.65
CA THR A 161 -2.11 5.69 -22.84
C THR A 161 -2.07 4.17 -22.68
N GLU A 162 -1.19 3.64 -21.82
CA GLU A 162 -1.06 2.20 -21.56
C GLU A 162 -1.70 1.77 -20.23
N GLN A 163 -2.29 2.73 -19.52
CA GLN A 163 -2.88 2.55 -18.20
C GLN A 163 -3.92 1.43 -18.22
N VAL A 164 -3.76 0.51 -17.27
CA VAL A 164 -4.66 -0.62 -17.00
C VAL A 164 -4.73 -0.81 -15.50
N ASN A 165 -5.82 -1.40 -15.00
CA ASN A 165 -5.94 -1.74 -13.59
C ASN A 165 -4.97 -2.88 -13.25
N LEU A 166 -3.96 -2.57 -12.44
CA LEU A 166 -2.98 -3.53 -11.95
C LEU A 166 -3.11 -3.70 -10.44
N GLU A 167 -3.50 -4.88 -10.03
CA GLU A 167 -3.67 -5.27 -8.64
C GLU A 167 -3.14 -6.69 -8.41
N ALA A 168 -3.27 -7.19 -7.19
CA ALA A 168 -2.99 -8.57 -6.77
C ALA A 168 -1.79 -9.20 -7.50
N GLY A 169 -0.58 -8.90 -7.02
CA GLY A 169 0.62 -9.45 -7.64
C GLY A 169 1.84 -9.43 -6.75
N MET A 170 2.99 -9.59 -7.38
CA MET A 170 4.24 -9.87 -6.68
C MET A 170 5.45 -9.17 -7.29
N VAL A 171 6.47 -8.99 -6.46
CA VAL A 171 7.84 -8.75 -6.89
C VAL A 171 8.69 -10.00 -6.63
N ASN A 172 9.94 -10.00 -7.10
CA ASN A 172 10.87 -11.06 -6.75
C ASN A 172 11.06 -11.10 -5.22
N ARG A 173 10.60 -12.18 -4.57
CA ARG A 173 10.66 -12.37 -3.12
C ARG A 173 12.08 -12.27 -2.54
N ASN A 174 13.10 -12.64 -3.32
CA ASN A 174 14.50 -12.49 -2.91
C ASN A 174 14.98 -11.04 -2.91
N GLN A 175 14.18 -10.11 -3.41
CA GLN A 175 14.47 -8.67 -3.46
C GLN A 175 13.46 -7.85 -2.66
N LEU A 176 12.65 -8.51 -1.80
CA LEU A 176 11.72 -7.81 -0.93
C LEU A 176 12.50 -6.86 0.01
N GLY A 177 12.07 -5.61 0.08
CA GLY A 177 12.76 -4.55 0.82
C GLY A 177 14.00 -3.97 0.14
N ARG A 178 14.31 -4.41 -1.08
CA ARG A 178 15.45 -3.97 -1.89
C ARG A 178 14.98 -3.51 -3.26
N LYS A 179 15.83 -2.72 -3.93
CA LYS A 179 15.52 -2.14 -5.23
C LYS A 179 15.24 -3.24 -6.27
N THR A 180 14.03 -3.23 -6.82
CA THR A 180 13.56 -4.19 -7.82
C THR A 180 13.23 -3.50 -9.13
N GLN A 181 13.59 -4.13 -10.25
CA GLN A 181 13.25 -3.63 -11.58
C GLN A 181 11.86 -4.07 -12.04
N PHE A 182 11.43 -5.28 -11.69
CA PHE A 182 10.21 -5.86 -12.24
C PHE A 182 9.17 -6.18 -11.18
N ALA A 183 7.91 -5.87 -11.49
CA ALA A 183 6.72 -6.35 -10.80
C ALA A 183 5.87 -7.20 -11.75
N TYR A 184 5.14 -8.17 -11.20
CA TYR A 184 4.21 -9.05 -11.91
C TYR A 184 2.84 -8.87 -11.29
N LEU A 185 1.90 -8.26 -12.00
CA LEU A 185 0.62 -7.82 -11.45
C LEU A 185 -0.54 -8.36 -12.27
N ALA A 186 -1.65 -8.71 -11.61
CA ALA A 186 -2.87 -9.13 -12.26
C ALA A 186 -3.48 -7.98 -13.08
N LEU A 187 -3.91 -8.29 -14.30
CA LEU A 187 -4.65 -7.37 -15.17
C LEU A 187 -6.14 -7.48 -14.84
N ALA A 188 -6.64 -6.59 -13.98
CA ALA A 188 -8.03 -6.56 -13.53
C ALA A 188 -8.95 -5.86 -14.55
N GLU A 189 -9.00 -6.41 -15.76
CA GLU A 189 -9.74 -5.86 -16.91
C GLU A 189 -10.64 -6.93 -17.55
N PRO A 190 -11.97 -6.76 -17.59
CA PRO A 190 -12.74 -5.74 -16.88
C PRO A 190 -12.78 -6.02 -15.37
N TRP A 191 -12.77 -4.97 -14.55
CA TRP A 191 -12.95 -5.12 -13.10
C TRP A 191 -14.24 -5.88 -12.76
N PRO A 192 -14.26 -6.79 -11.75
CA PRO A 192 -13.13 -7.28 -10.94
C PRO A 192 -12.43 -8.52 -11.53
N LYS A 193 -12.73 -8.89 -12.79
CA LYS A 193 -12.20 -10.10 -13.41
C LYS A 193 -10.76 -9.90 -13.89
N VAL A 194 -9.92 -10.90 -13.63
CA VAL A 194 -8.52 -10.88 -14.05
C VAL A 194 -8.34 -11.59 -15.38
N SER A 195 -8.11 -10.84 -16.47
CA SER A 195 -7.98 -11.40 -17.84
C SER A 195 -6.56 -11.82 -18.22
N GLY A 196 -5.59 -11.58 -17.33
CA GLY A 196 -4.19 -11.88 -17.58
C GLY A 196 -3.31 -11.37 -16.44
N PHE A 197 -2.01 -11.36 -16.68
CA PHE A 197 -1.05 -10.66 -15.81
C PHE A 197 -0.04 -9.89 -16.65
N ALA A 198 0.64 -8.93 -16.04
CA ALA A 198 1.63 -8.09 -16.69
C ALA A 198 2.95 -8.11 -15.94
N LYS A 199 4.05 -8.24 -16.69
CA LYS A 199 5.38 -7.87 -16.22
C LYS A 199 5.58 -6.38 -16.48
N VAL A 200 5.85 -5.60 -15.45
CA VAL A 200 6.08 -4.15 -15.53
C VAL A 200 7.52 -3.85 -15.16
N ASP A 201 8.22 -3.09 -16.01
CA ASP A 201 9.49 -2.45 -15.64
C ASP A 201 9.20 -1.17 -14.85
N LEU A 202 9.59 -1.15 -13.58
CA LEU A 202 9.29 -0.08 -12.63
C LEU A 202 10.05 1.23 -12.94
N PHE A 203 11.13 1.16 -13.72
CA PHE A 203 11.93 2.33 -14.08
C PHE A 203 11.52 2.93 -15.41
N THR A 204 11.29 2.07 -16.42
CA THR A 204 10.93 2.54 -17.77
C THR A 204 9.43 2.70 -17.96
N GLY A 205 8.61 2.00 -17.16
CA GLY A 205 7.16 1.92 -17.35
C GLY A 205 6.74 0.93 -18.43
N GLU A 206 7.68 0.22 -19.09
CA GLU A 206 7.36 -0.77 -20.12
C GLU A 206 6.52 -1.91 -19.53
N ILE A 207 5.43 -2.25 -20.20
CA ILE A 207 4.51 -3.31 -19.80
C ILE A 207 4.47 -4.43 -20.83
N ARG A 208 4.63 -5.67 -20.36
CA ARG A 208 4.42 -6.88 -21.18
C ARG A 208 3.28 -7.69 -20.59
N LYS A 209 2.18 -7.74 -21.34
CA LYS A 209 0.93 -8.39 -20.92
C LYS A 209 0.88 -9.83 -21.43
N TYR A 210 0.44 -10.74 -20.56
CA TYR A 210 0.05 -12.10 -20.93
C TYR A 210 -1.46 -12.23 -20.72
N ILE A 211 -2.20 -12.34 -21.82
CA ILE A 211 -3.66 -12.43 -21.82
C ILE A 211 -4.08 -13.91 -21.86
N TYR A 212 -5.00 -14.31 -20.96
CA TYR A 212 -5.41 -15.71 -20.82
C TYR A 212 -6.25 -16.23 -22.01
N GLY A 213 -6.89 -15.34 -22.74
CA GLY A 213 -7.81 -15.65 -23.85
C GLY A 213 -9.27 -15.37 -23.49
N GLU A 214 -10.16 -15.49 -24.47
CA GLU A 214 -11.58 -15.14 -24.30
C GLU A 214 -12.24 -15.94 -23.18
N GLN A 215 -12.96 -15.24 -22.30
CA GLN A 215 -13.69 -15.81 -21.16
C GLN A 215 -12.83 -16.68 -20.22
N ARG A 216 -11.52 -16.45 -20.18
CA ARG A 216 -10.59 -17.12 -19.26
C ARG A 216 -10.08 -16.10 -18.26
N TYR A 217 -10.25 -16.43 -16.99
CA TYR A 217 -9.91 -15.54 -15.88
C TYR A 217 -9.02 -16.25 -14.86
N GLY A 218 -8.17 -15.48 -14.19
CA GLY A 218 -7.23 -15.97 -13.16
C GLY A 218 -7.23 -15.09 -11.92
N GLY A 219 -6.05 -14.89 -11.33
CA GLY A 219 -5.84 -14.09 -10.13
C GLY A 219 -4.37 -13.69 -9.98
N GLU A 220 -3.89 -13.70 -8.74
CA GLU A 220 -2.50 -13.39 -8.38
C GLU A 220 -1.50 -14.32 -9.11
N PRO A 221 -0.54 -13.77 -9.90
CA PRO A 221 0.46 -14.53 -10.66
C PRO A 221 1.63 -15.06 -9.83
#